data_AF-A0A1Y3PZI6-F1
#
_entry.id   AF-A0A1Y3PZI6-F1
#
_cell.length_a   1.000
_cell.length_b   1.000
_cell.length_c   1.000
_cell.angle_alpha   90.00
_cell.angle_beta   90.00
_cell.angle_gamma   90.00
#
_symmetry.space_group_name_H-M   'P 1'
#
loop_
_entity.id
_entity.type
_entity.pdbx_description
1 polymer ?
#
loop_
_entity_poly.entity_id
_entity_poly.type
_entity_poly.pdbx_seq_one_letter_code
_entity_poly.pdbx_strand_id
1 'polypeptide(L)'
;MRVVEKSARTVEEAVAEALRELGANRDDVEVEILEEGSKGLFGLLGAKQAKVRVRLKDAGGLEAGAAGGGSERTGAVMAGAGGDEEDGSNAAWEVDGDLTGDFAEEEVVEEDARPAGPPDETRVARAREFLSGVLDRMEVDAALETRIDDDGTVYINIAGQDLGLIIGRRGQTLDALQFLVNQVANRGEGRRVRIILDAEGYRARRAEALTALARRMAAKARRLRRKVALE
;
A
#
# COMPACT_ATOMS: atom_id res chain seq x y z
N MET A 1 -15.76 -18.69 -12.78
CA MET A 1 -14.62 -17.90 -13.29
C MET A 1 -14.82 -17.58 -14.78
N ARG A 2 -15.01 -16.30 -15.14
CA ARG A 2 -15.07 -15.86 -16.54
C ARG A 2 -13.67 -15.45 -17.00
N VAL A 3 -13.26 -15.94 -18.18
CA VAL A 3 -11.96 -15.65 -18.80
C VAL A 3 -12.21 -15.17 -20.22
N VAL A 4 -11.57 -14.09 -20.63
CA VAL A 4 -11.66 -13.52 -21.98
C VAL A 4 -10.25 -13.37 -22.55
N GLU A 5 -10.03 -13.83 -23.78
CA GLU A 5 -8.80 -13.59 -24.53
C GLU A 5 -9.06 -12.58 -25.64
N LYS A 6 -8.17 -11.58 -25.78
CA LYS A 6 -8.23 -10.58 -26.85
C LYS A 6 -6.89 -10.37 -27.50
N SER A 7 -6.95 -10.04 -28.79
CA SER A 7 -5.80 -9.68 -29.60
C SER A 7 -6.02 -8.31 -30.22
N ALA A 8 -5.03 -7.43 -30.12
CA ALA A 8 -5.08 -6.08 -30.70
C ALA A 8 -3.70 -5.64 -31.20
N ARG A 9 -3.57 -4.40 -31.70
CA ARG A 9 -2.29 -3.89 -32.22
C ARG A 9 -1.29 -3.59 -31.11
N THR A 10 -1.77 -3.32 -29.90
CA THR A 10 -0.95 -3.14 -28.70
C THR A 10 -1.55 -3.91 -27.53
N VAL A 11 -0.72 -4.18 -26.52
CA VAL A 11 -1.16 -4.82 -25.27
C VAL A 11 -2.26 -3.98 -24.61
N GLU A 12 -2.11 -2.66 -24.60
CA GLU A 12 -3.06 -1.72 -24.00
C GLU A 12 -4.44 -1.78 -24.68
N GLU A 13 -4.48 -1.80 -26.02
CA GLU A 13 -5.73 -1.96 -26.78
C GLU A 13 -6.40 -3.29 -26.45
N ALA A 14 -5.62 -4.37 -26.37
CA ALA A 14 -6.14 -5.71 -26.11
C ALA A 14 -6.72 -5.83 -24.68
N VAL A 15 -6.08 -5.18 -23.69
CA VAL A 15 -6.58 -5.12 -22.31
C VAL A 15 -7.87 -4.30 -22.22
N ALA A 16 -7.93 -3.14 -22.89
CA ALA A 16 -9.11 -2.28 -22.88
C ALA A 16 -10.34 -2.99 -23.48
N GLU A 17 -10.15 -3.76 -24.55
CA GLU A 17 -11.23 -4.55 -25.16
C GLU A 17 -11.68 -5.71 -24.27
N ALA A 18 -10.73 -6.42 -23.64
CA ALA A 18 -11.05 -7.53 -22.75
C ALA A 18 -11.82 -7.07 -21.49
N LEU A 19 -11.47 -5.91 -20.92
CA LEU A 19 -12.19 -5.30 -19.80
C LEU A 19 -13.61 -4.89 -20.16
N ARG A 20 -13.79 -4.30 -21.36
CA ARG A 20 -15.10 -3.89 -21.87
C ARG A 20 -16.04 -5.09 -22.05
N GLU A 21 -15.51 -6.22 -22.51
CA GLU A 21 -16.28 -7.46 -22.69
C GLU A 21 -16.60 -8.14 -21.34
N LEU A 22 -15.66 -8.11 -20.39
CA LEU A 22 -15.89 -8.64 -19.04
C LEU A 22 -16.80 -7.75 -18.19
N GLY A 23 -17.02 -6.49 -18.60
CA GLY A 23 -17.77 -5.51 -17.81
C GLY A 23 -17.12 -5.20 -16.47
N ALA A 24 -15.78 -5.28 -16.42
CA ALA A 24 -14.99 -5.22 -15.19
C ALA A 24 -13.94 -4.11 -15.25
N ASN A 25 -13.52 -3.62 -14.09
CA ASN A 25 -12.41 -2.67 -14.01
C ASN A 25 -11.08 -3.40 -13.97
N ARG A 26 -10.00 -2.69 -14.29
CA ARG A 26 -8.62 -3.24 -14.30
C ARG A 26 -8.21 -3.84 -12.95
N ASP A 27 -8.77 -3.33 -11.86
CA ASP A 27 -8.45 -3.77 -10.49
C ASP A 27 -9.13 -5.10 -10.12
N ASP A 28 -10.26 -5.40 -10.77
CA ASP A 28 -11.09 -6.58 -10.52
C ASP A 28 -10.66 -7.79 -11.39
N VAL A 29 -9.57 -7.65 -12.13
CA VAL A 29 -9.09 -8.68 -13.05
C VAL A 29 -7.60 -8.99 -12.88
N GLU A 30 -7.23 -10.18 -13.33
CA GLU A 30 -5.86 -10.60 -13.56
C GLU A 30 -5.60 -10.61 -15.06
N VAL A 31 -4.50 -9.99 -15.50
CA VAL A 31 -4.13 -9.83 -16.91
C VAL A 31 -2.84 -10.58 -17.18
N GLU A 32 -2.88 -11.55 -18.07
CA GLU A 32 -1.74 -12.34 -18.54
C GLU A 32 -1.43 -11.94 -20.00
N ILE A 33 -0.22 -11.44 -20.27
CA ILE A 33 0.23 -11.12 -21.63
C ILE A 33 0.76 -12.41 -22.26
N LEU A 34 0.03 -12.94 -23.24
CA LEU A 34 0.44 -14.14 -23.97
C LEU A 34 1.43 -13.80 -25.09
N GLU A 35 1.32 -12.60 -25.65
CA GLU A 35 2.15 -12.16 -26.77
C GLU A 35 2.30 -10.65 -26.77
N GLU A 36 3.54 -10.17 -26.72
CA GLU A 36 3.86 -8.75 -26.88
C GLU A 36 3.81 -8.39 -28.37
N GLY A 37 2.84 -7.55 -28.74
CA GLY A 37 2.71 -7.09 -30.11
C GLY A 37 3.91 -6.26 -30.54
N SER A 38 4.41 -6.51 -31.74
CA SER A 38 5.55 -5.76 -32.29
C SER A 38 5.10 -4.88 -33.45
N LYS A 39 5.47 -3.60 -33.37
CA LYS A 39 5.38 -2.69 -34.52
C LYS A 39 6.57 -2.97 -35.43
N GLY A 40 6.31 -3.59 -36.58
CA GLY A 40 7.34 -3.83 -37.59
C GLY A 40 8.07 -2.55 -37.98
N LEU A 41 9.39 -2.65 -38.18
CA LEU A 41 10.24 -1.53 -38.57
C LEU A 41 9.90 -1.11 -40.01
N PHE A 42 9.46 0.13 -40.21
CA PHE A 42 9.10 0.73 -41.51
C PHE A 42 7.85 0.19 -42.24
N GLY A 43 6.87 -0.38 -41.54
CA GLY A 43 5.56 -0.68 -42.15
C GLY A 43 5.56 -1.73 -43.28
N LEU A 44 6.71 -2.38 -43.52
CA LEU A 44 6.93 -3.30 -44.63
C LEU A 44 7.10 -4.75 -44.18
N LEU A 45 7.29 -5.03 -42.89
CA LEU A 45 7.42 -6.39 -42.36
C LEU A 45 6.54 -6.62 -41.11
N GLY A 46 5.57 -7.52 -41.28
CA GLY A 46 4.83 -8.29 -40.26
C GLY A 46 4.60 -7.65 -38.89
N ALA A 47 3.50 -6.91 -38.75
CA ALA A 47 3.01 -6.52 -37.42
C ALA A 47 2.47 -7.77 -36.70
N LYS A 48 3.05 -8.10 -35.54
CA LYS A 48 2.54 -9.17 -34.67
C LYS A 48 1.48 -8.57 -33.75
N GLN A 49 0.28 -9.15 -33.72
CA GLN A 49 -0.76 -8.69 -32.80
C GLN A 49 -0.37 -9.03 -31.36
N ALA A 50 -0.62 -8.10 -30.43
CA ALA A 50 -0.53 -8.39 -29.02
C ALA A 50 -1.70 -9.27 -28.61
N LYS A 51 -1.48 -10.26 -27.74
CA LYS A 51 -2.52 -11.13 -27.22
C LYS A 51 -2.49 -11.15 -25.69
N VAL A 52 -3.65 -10.95 -25.08
CA VAL A 52 -3.82 -10.94 -23.62
C VAL A 52 -4.97 -11.84 -23.20
N ARG A 53 -4.83 -12.45 -22.02
CA ARG A 53 -5.88 -13.20 -21.34
C ARG A 53 -6.25 -12.48 -20.05
N VAL A 54 -7.53 -12.21 -19.86
CA VAL A 54 -8.04 -11.49 -18.70
C VAL A 54 -9.03 -12.36 -17.94
N ARG A 55 -8.85 -12.47 -16.61
CA ARG A 55 -9.69 -13.27 -15.72
C ARG A 55 -10.27 -12.40 -14.62
N LEU A 56 -11.55 -12.56 -14.29
CA LEU A 56 -12.12 -11.92 -13.09
C LEU A 56 -11.49 -12.51 -11.83
N LYS A 57 -11.03 -11.66 -10.91
CA LYS A 57 -10.67 -12.06 -9.55
C LYS A 57 -11.97 -12.33 -8.79
N ASP A 58 -12.17 -13.56 -8.32
CA ASP A 58 -13.40 -13.93 -7.63
C ASP A 58 -13.56 -13.11 -6.34
N ALA A 59 -14.60 -12.28 -6.29
CA ALA A 59 -15.03 -11.58 -5.07
C ALA A 59 -15.80 -12.56 -4.17
N GLY A 60 -15.08 -13.46 -3.49
CA GLY A 60 -15.66 -14.38 -2.51
C GLY A 60 -14.80 -15.59 -2.24
N GLY A 61 -14.04 -15.54 -1.15
CA GLY A 61 -13.27 -16.68 -0.65
C GLY A 61 -12.23 -16.29 0.39
N LEU A 62 -12.68 -15.97 1.60
CA LEU A 62 -11.87 -16.30 2.79
C LEU A 62 -11.82 -17.84 2.89
N GLU A 63 -10.62 -18.34 3.13
CA GLU A 63 -10.21 -19.70 3.56
C GLU A 63 -10.19 -20.85 2.54
N ALA A 64 -8.97 -21.31 2.21
CA ALA A 64 -8.36 -22.53 2.78
C ALA A 64 -7.35 -23.14 1.78
N GLY A 65 -6.11 -23.40 2.21
CA GLY A 65 -5.11 -24.04 1.35
C GLY A 65 -3.71 -24.21 1.92
N ALA A 66 -3.57 -24.64 3.18
CA ALA A 66 -2.36 -25.33 3.64
C ALA A 66 -2.75 -26.48 4.57
N ALA A 67 -2.20 -27.66 4.25
CA ALA A 67 -2.17 -28.96 4.95
C ALA A 67 -2.53 -28.97 6.45
N GLY A 68 -3.17 -29.98 7.04
CA GLY A 68 -3.36 -31.39 6.70
C GLY A 68 -3.54 -32.16 8.02
N GLY A 69 -4.17 -33.34 7.98
CA GLY A 69 -4.21 -34.28 9.10
C GLY A 69 -5.58 -34.47 9.73
N GLY A 70 -6.34 -35.44 9.22
CA GLY A 70 -7.52 -35.97 9.87
C GLY A 70 -7.14 -37.03 10.92
N SER A 71 -7.88 -37.06 12.03
CA SER A 71 -8.14 -38.27 12.81
C SER A 71 -9.40 -38.09 13.66
N GLU A 72 -10.48 -38.69 13.18
CA GLU A 72 -11.51 -39.46 13.90
C GLU A 72 -12.16 -38.93 15.20
N ARG A 73 -13.46 -38.60 15.04
CA ARG A 73 -14.65 -39.02 15.82
C ARG A 73 -14.44 -39.58 17.25
N THR A 74 -15.05 -38.90 18.23
CA THR A 74 -16.10 -39.36 19.17
C THR A 74 -16.68 -38.09 19.81
N GLY A 75 -17.98 -37.84 19.97
CA GLY A 75 -18.99 -38.64 20.67
C GLY A 75 -19.69 -37.68 21.65
N ALA A 76 -21.02 -37.66 21.61
CA ALA A 76 -21.96 -36.79 22.32
C ALA A 76 -21.70 -36.52 23.82
N VAL A 77 -22.14 -35.35 24.30
CA VAL A 77 -23.11 -35.23 25.41
C VAL A 77 -23.75 -33.82 25.46
N MET A 78 -25.08 -33.82 25.55
CA MET A 78 -25.93 -32.69 25.92
C MET A 78 -26.07 -32.63 27.45
N ALA A 79 -26.15 -31.43 28.02
CA ALA A 79 -27.23 -30.97 28.94
C ALA A 79 -26.79 -29.93 29.98
N GLY A 80 -27.65 -28.92 30.20
CA GLY A 80 -27.76 -28.11 31.42
C GLY A 80 -27.23 -26.68 31.27
N ALA A 81 -28.03 -25.66 30.90
CA ALA A 81 -29.14 -25.00 31.63
C ALA A 81 -28.70 -23.84 32.54
N GLY A 82 -29.20 -22.64 32.22
CA GLY A 82 -29.65 -21.63 33.20
C GLY A 82 -28.72 -20.44 33.48
N GLY A 83 -29.29 -19.24 33.38
CA GLY A 83 -28.99 -18.13 34.31
C GLY A 83 -28.27 -16.90 33.73
N ASP A 84 -29.07 -15.95 33.24
CA ASP A 84 -29.10 -14.52 33.62
C ASP A 84 -27.82 -13.66 33.60
N GLU A 85 -27.90 -12.64 32.73
CA GLU A 85 -27.66 -11.20 32.97
C GLU A 85 -26.41 -10.70 33.76
N GLU A 86 -25.66 -9.87 33.03
CA GLU A 86 -24.98 -8.61 33.45
C GLU A 86 -23.90 -8.64 34.54
N ASP A 87 -22.64 -8.46 34.11
CA ASP A 87 -21.68 -7.43 34.60
C ASP A 87 -20.41 -7.51 33.69
N GLY A 88 -19.95 -6.53 32.93
CA GLY A 88 -20.08 -5.09 33.09
C GLY A 88 -18.76 -4.38 33.41
N SER A 89 -17.57 -4.95 33.11
CA SER A 89 -16.32 -4.15 33.12
C SER A 89 -16.10 -3.44 31.77
N ASN A 90 -17.04 -2.58 31.41
CA ASN A 90 -16.81 -1.50 30.47
C ASN A 90 -15.99 -0.45 31.24
N ALA A 91 -14.70 -0.30 30.94
CA ALA A 91 -13.96 0.86 31.40
C ALA A 91 -14.59 2.08 30.73
N ALA A 92 -15.53 2.70 31.45
CA ALA A 92 -16.14 3.97 31.15
C ALA A 92 -15.02 5.02 31.13
N TRP A 93 -14.72 5.55 29.96
CA TRP A 93 -14.04 6.84 29.88
C TRP A 93 -15.17 7.85 30.03
N GLU A 94 -15.29 8.40 31.24
CA GLU A 94 -16.10 9.57 31.52
C GLU A 94 -15.71 10.65 30.53
N VAL A 95 -16.66 11.03 29.67
CA VAL A 95 -16.52 12.20 28.81
C VAL A 95 -16.91 13.39 29.69
N ASP A 96 -15.96 13.81 30.52
CA ASP A 96 -16.04 15.08 31.22
C ASP A 96 -15.11 16.07 30.52
N GLY A 97 -15.64 17.24 30.18
CA GLY A 97 -14.88 18.33 29.59
C GLY A 97 -15.09 18.52 28.09
N ASP A 98 -16.01 19.43 27.77
CA ASP A 98 -15.81 20.46 26.77
C ASP A 98 -15.50 20.02 25.32
N LEU A 99 -16.56 19.70 24.57
CA LEU A 99 -16.51 19.57 23.10
C LEU A 99 -16.49 20.93 22.37
N THR A 100 -16.21 22.03 23.07
CA THR A 100 -15.91 23.34 22.48
C THR A 100 -14.44 23.73 22.62
N GLY A 101 -13.58 22.78 23.02
CA GLY A 101 -12.14 22.90 22.96
C GLY A 101 -11.70 23.22 21.54
N ASP A 102 -11.52 24.53 21.32
CA ASP A 102 -10.56 25.15 20.43
C ASP A 102 -10.12 24.20 19.32
N PHE A 103 -10.85 24.23 18.20
CA PHE A 103 -10.20 24.01 16.92
C PHE A 103 -9.23 25.19 16.76
N ALA A 104 -8.17 25.19 17.58
CA ALA A 104 -6.96 25.88 17.27
C ALA A 104 -6.67 25.37 15.87
N GLU A 105 -6.86 26.27 14.92
CA GLU A 105 -6.31 26.17 13.58
C GLU A 105 -4.86 25.83 13.84
N GLU A 106 -4.55 24.53 13.83
CA GLU A 106 -3.19 24.07 13.88
C GLU A 106 -2.61 24.71 12.65
N GLU A 107 -1.81 25.77 12.86
CA GLU A 107 -1.15 26.51 11.81
C GLU A 107 -0.56 25.44 10.89
N VAL A 108 -1.17 25.27 9.72
CA VAL A 108 -0.54 24.60 8.62
C VAL A 108 0.67 25.46 8.31
N VAL A 109 1.79 25.11 8.93
CA VAL A 109 3.08 25.70 8.62
C VAL A 109 3.35 25.27 7.18
N GLU A 110 2.92 26.11 6.23
CA GLU A 110 3.31 26.04 4.84
C GLU A 110 4.81 26.37 4.74
N GLU A 111 5.67 25.48 5.22
CA GLU A 111 7.12 25.49 4.96
C GLU A 111 7.51 24.41 3.96
N ASP A 112 6.63 24.10 3.00
CA ASP A 112 7.00 23.31 1.82
C ASP A 112 7.55 24.28 0.77
N ALA A 113 8.69 24.89 1.09
CA ALA A 113 9.54 25.55 0.11
C ALA A 113 9.98 24.48 -0.90
N ARG A 114 9.21 24.32 -1.98
CA ARG A 114 9.57 23.53 -3.16
C ARG A 114 11.02 23.86 -3.51
N PRO A 115 11.94 22.88 -3.53
CA PRO A 115 13.33 23.18 -3.81
C PRO A 115 13.44 23.83 -5.19
N ALA A 116 13.87 25.09 -5.24
CA ALA A 116 14.07 25.81 -6.49
C ALA A 116 15.41 25.37 -7.12
N GLY A 117 15.35 24.31 -7.94
CA GLY A 117 16.46 23.84 -8.78
C GLY A 117 16.90 22.40 -8.52
N PRO A 118 17.84 21.87 -9.34
CA PRO A 118 18.32 20.49 -9.22
C PRO A 118 18.89 20.24 -7.82
N PRO A 119 18.61 19.07 -7.22
CA PRO A 119 19.03 18.77 -5.86
C PRO A 119 20.55 18.73 -5.76
N ASP A 120 21.06 19.15 -4.61
CA ASP A 120 22.48 19.05 -4.31
C ASP A 120 22.90 17.57 -4.26
N GLU A 121 23.70 17.14 -5.23
CA GLU A 121 24.19 15.76 -5.36
C GLU A 121 24.88 15.28 -4.08
N THR A 122 25.56 16.17 -3.35
CA THR A 122 26.24 15.81 -2.10
C THR A 122 25.24 15.43 -0.99
N ARG A 123 24.08 16.10 -0.95
CA ARG A 123 23.03 15.80 0.02
C ARG A 123 22.32 14.49 -0.32
N VAL A 124 22.10 14.23 -1.61
CA VAL A 124 21.56 12.95 -2.10
C VAL A 124 22.51 11.80 -1.76
N ALA A 125 23.81 11.97 -2.00
CA ALA A 125 24.83 10.98 -1.66
C ALA A 125 24.84 10.68 -0.15
N ARG A 126 24.79 11.72 0.70
CA ARG A 126 24.73 11.57 2.16
C ARG A 126 23.48 10.82 2.62
N ALA A 127 22.33 11.07 1.99
CA ALA A 127 21.09 10.35 2.28
C ALA A 127 21.23 8.86 1.97
N ARG A 128 21.77 8.52 0.80
CA ARG A 128 22.01 7.13 0.38
C ARG A 128 23.01 6.43 1.30
N GLU A 129 24.12 7.08 1.62
CA GLU A 129 25.14 6.55 2.54
C GLU A 129 24.54 6.23 3.92
N PHE A 130 23.73 7.16 4.46
CA PHE A 130 23.05 6.94 5.72
C PHE A 130 22.07 5.76 5.66
N LEU A 131 21.23 5.71 4.63
CA LEU A 131 20.26 4.61 4.46
C LEU A 131 20.96 3.26 4.31
N SER A 132 21.94 3.15 3.42
CA SER A 132 22.73 1.92 3.26
C SER A 132 23.36 1.50 4.58
N GLY A 133 24.01 2.43 5.30
CA GLY A 133 24.62 2.12 6.59
C GLY A 133 23.62 1.69 7.68
N VAL A 134 22.38 2.15 7.63
CA VAL A 134 21.32 1.69 8.54
C VAL A 134 20.82 0.31 8.14
N LEU A 135 20.53 0.09 6.85
CA LEU A 135 20.06 -1.19 6.32
C LEU A 135 21.07 -2.32 6.58
N ASP A 136 22.36 -2.05 6.36
CA ASP A 136 23.45 -3.01 6.61
C ASP A 136 23.51 -3.41 8.10
N ARG A 137 23.37 -2.44 9.01
CA ARG A 137 23.38 -2.70 10.47
C ARG A 137 22.12 -3.39 10.96
N MET A 138 21.03 -3.29 10.20
CA MET A 138 19.79 -4.02 10.44
C MET A 138 19.78 -5.40 9.78
N GLU A 139 20.85 -5.76 9.05
CA GLU A 139 20.97 -7.01 8.30
C GLU A 139 19.82 -7.20 7.29
N VAL A 140 19.38 -6.10 6.66
CA VAL A 140 18.31 -6.11 5.66
C VAL A 140 18.92 -6.05 4.26
N ASP A 141 18.71 -7.10 3.48
CA ASP A 141 19.10 -7.18 2.07
C ASP A 141 18.13 -6.35 1.19
N ALA A 142 18.46 -5.07 1.01
CA ALA A 142 17.68 -4.15 0.21
C ALA A 142 18.52 -3.24 -0.68
N ALA A 143 18.01 -2.97 -1.87
CA ALA A 143 18.54 -2.02 -2.83
C ALA A 143 17.84 -0.66 -2.69
N LEU A 144 18.60 0.41 -2.96
CA LEU A 144 18.10 1.78 -2.98
C LEU A 144 18.01 2.31 -4.41
N GLU A 145 16.79 2.49 -4.89
CA GLU A 145 16.50 3.13 -6.17
C GLU A 145 16.22 4.62 -5.93
N THR A 146 16.86 5.51 -6.68
CA THR A 146 16.65 6.96 -6.54
C THR A 146 16.08 7.54 -7.83
N ARG A 147 15.02 8.33 -7.69
CA ARG A 147 14.43 9.14 -8.75
C ARG A 147 14.43 10.59 -8.30
N ILE A 148 14.70 11.51 -9.23
CA ILE A 148 14.60 12.95 -8.99
C ILE A 148 13.53 13.47 -9.93
N ASP A 149 12.55 14.17 -9.38
CA ASP A 149 11.50 14.82 -10.17
C ASP A 149 11.94 16.23 -10.58
N ASP A 150 11.25 16.81 -11.58
CA ASP A 150 11.58 18.11 -12.17
C ASP A 150 11.57 19.28 -11.15
N ASP A 151 10.81 19.11 -10.06
CA ASP A 151 10.72 20.05 -8.95
C ASP A 151 11.88 19.93 -7.94
N GLY A 152 12.84 19.04 -8.19
CA GLY A 152 13.97 18.78 -7.31
C GLY A 152 13.67 17.86 -6.13
N THR A 153 12.46 17.28 -6.04
CA THR A 153 12.13 16.29 -5.02
C THR A 153 12.85 14.97 -5.30
N VAL A 154 13.51 14.44 -4.27
CA VAL A 154 14.28 13.20 -4.35
C VAL A 154 13.45 12.06 -3.77
N TYR A 155 13.09 11.09 -4.60
CA TYR A 155 12.43 9.86 -4.18
C TYR A 155 13.47 8.77 -4.01
N ILE A 156 13.46 8.12 -2.85
CA ILE A 156 14.26 6.92 -2.59
C ILE A 156 13.28 5.78 -2.33
N ASN A 157 13.30 4.78 -3.20
CA ASN A 157 12.54 3.55 -3.04
C ASN A 157 13.48 2.45 -2.50
N ILE A 158 13.07 1.82 -1.42
CA ILE A 158 13.73 0.64 -0.85
C ILE A 158 13.05 -0.59 -1.44
N ALA A 159 13.82 -1.40 -2.19
CA ALA A 159 13.35 -2.63 -2.82
C ALA A 159 14.19 -3.81 -2.35
N GLY A 160 13.58 -4.94 -1.99
CA GLY A 160 14.34 -6.04 -1.42
C GLY A 160 13.49 -7.09 -0.73
N GLN A 161 14.16 -8.00 -0.03
CA GLN A 161 13.52 -9.04 0.75
C GLN A 161 13.31 -8.58 2.20
N ASP A 162 12.32 -9.16 2.87
CA ASP A 162 12.08 -8.94 4.31
C ASP A 162 11.94 -7.46 4.75
N LEU A 163 11.38 -6.61 3.89
CA LEU A 163 11.13 -5.19 4.17
C LEU A 163 10.18 -4.92 5.35
N GLY A 164 9.58 -5.95 5.96
CA GLY A 164 8.68 -5.82 7.10
C GLY A 164 9.30 -5.09 8.29
N LEU A 165 10.60 -5.28 8.54
CA LEU A 165 11.34 -4.57 9.59
C LEU A 165 11.46 -3.07 9.30
N ILE A 166 11.73 -2.71 8.04
CA ILE A 166 11.89 -1.33 7.57
C ILE A 166 10.56 -0.59 7.50
N ILE A 167 9.50 -1.28 7.09
CA ILE A 167 8.15 -0.72 7.09
C ILE A 167 7.70 -0.48 8.54
N GLY A 168 7.92 -1.46 9.41
CA GLY A 168 7.49 -1.42 10.80
C GLY A 168 5.97 -1.45 10.97
N ARG A 169 5.51 -1.40 12.22
CA ARG A 169 4.07 -1.43 12.51
C ARG A 169 3.39 -0.20 11.93
N ARG A 170 2.43 -0.41 11.02
CA ARG A 170 1.64 0.64 10.36
C ARG A 170 2.49 1.70 9.64
N GLY A 171 3.76 1.43 9.32
CA GLY A 171 4.65 2.37 8.61
C GLY A 171 5.54 3.21 9.52
N GLN A 172 5.47 3.01 10.84
CA GLN A 172 6.18 3.86 11.81
C GLN A 172 7.70 3.86 11.61
N THR A 173 8.30 2.71 11.27
CA THR A 173 9.75 2.64 11.04
C THR A 173 10.13 3.39 9.76
N LEU A 174 9.35 3.23 8.69
CA LEU A 174 9.57 3.92 7.43
C LEU A 174 9.48 5.44 7.59
N ASP A 175 8.51 5.92 8.36
CA ASP A 175 8.34 7.35 8.66
C ASP A 175 9.49 7.88 9.53
N ALA A 176 9.94 7.12 10.53
CA ALA A 176 11.11 7.48 11.33
C ALA A 176 12.40 7.54 10.49
N LEU A 177 12.61 6.57 9.59
CA LEU A 177 13.75 6.58 8.68
C LEU A 177 13.70 7.76 7.71
N GLN A 178 12.52 8.08 7.16
CA GLN A 178 12.35 9.26 6.32
C GLN A 178 12.74 10.55 7.05
N PHE A 179 12.27 10.70 8.30
CA PHE A 179 12.60 11.85 9.12
C PHE A 179 14.11 11.97 9.35
N LEU A 180 14.75 10.88 9.78
CA LEU A 180 16.19 10.85 10.05
C LEU A 180 17.03 11.13 8.79
N VAL A 181 16.66 10.54 7.66
CA VAL A 181 17.29 10.80 6.36
C VAL A 181 17.23 12.27 6.00
N ASN A 182 16.05 12.90 6.11
CA ASN A 182 15.90 14.31 5.81
C ASN A 182 16.78 15.17 6.73
N GLN A 183 16.86 14.82 8.02
CA GLN A 183 17.70 15.55 8.97
C GLN A 183 19.21 15.41 8.67
N VAL A 184 19.65 14.20 8.29
CA VAL A 184 21.05 13.92 7.96
C VAL A 184 21.46 14.59 6.64
N ALA A 185 20.64 14.43 5.60
CA ALA A 185 20.89 15.00 4.28
C ALA A 185 20.92 16.54 4.32
N ASN A 186 20.02 17.15 5.09
CA ASN A 186 19.89 18.60 5.18
C ASN A 186 20.77 19.26 6.24
N ARG A 187 21.67 18.52 6.90
CA ARG A 187 22.66 19.12 7.81
C ARG A 187 23.61 20.06 7.06
N GLY A 188 23.93 21.21 7.67
CA GLY A 188 24.88 22.20 7.15
C GLY A 188 24.26 23.19 6.16
N GLU A 189 25.07 24.15 5.70
CA GLU A 189 24.65 25.26 4.84
C GLU A 189 24.38 24.84 3.39
N GLY A 190 23.57 25.62 2.68
CA GLY A 190 23.20 25.37 1.28
C GLY A 190 21.71 25.09 1.10
N ARG A 191 21.31 24.79 -0.14
CA ARG A 191 19.91 24.52 -0.47
C ARG A 191 19.46 23.18 0.11
N ARG A 192 18.34 23.20 0.84
CA ARG A 192 17.71 21.98 1.37
C ARG A 192 17.15 21.14 0.21
N VAL A 193 17.18 19.83 0.38
CA VAL A 193 16.56 18.86 -0.52
C VAL A 193 15.39 18.20 0.20
N ARG A 194 14.28 18.01 -0.51
CA ARG A 194 13.15 17.23 -0.01
C ARG A 194 13.36 15.77 -0.39
N ILE A 195 13.44 14.90 0.61
CA ILE A 195 13.60 13.45 0.38
C ILE A 195 12.33 12.73 0.81
N ILE A 196 11.76 11.96 -0.10
CA ILE A 196 10.61 11.08 0.15
C ILE A 196 11.10 9.65 0.12
N LEU A 197 10.79 8.90 1.18
CA LEU A 197 11.17 7.50 1.34
C LEU A 197 9.93 6.62 1.22
N ASP A 198 10.02 5.59 0.39
CA ASP A 198 9.01 4.54 0.27
C ASP A 198 9.65 3.15 0.24
N ALA A 199 8.85 2.13 0.53
CA ALA A 199 9.25 0.74 0.51
C ALA A 199 8.25 -0.05 -0.35
N GLU A 200 8.62 -0.31 -1.60
CA GLU A 200 7.80 -1.08 -2.57
C GLU A 200 6.31 -0.71 -2.56
N GLY A 201 6.00 0.58 -2.71
CA GLY A 201 4.63 1.08 -2.79
C GLY A 201 3.81 0.86 -1.50
N TYR A 202 4.47 0.67 -0.36
CA TYR A 202 3.81 0.44 0.92
C TYR A 202 2.79 1.55 1.24
N ARG A 203 3.14 2.81 0.98
CA ARG A 203 2.24 3.94 1.26
C ARG A 203 0.93 3.85 0.49
N ALA A 204 0.97 3.49 -0.79
CA ALA A 204 -0.22 3.29 -1.63
C ALA A 204 -1.07 2.13 -1.11
N ARG A 205 -0.44 0.95 -0.89
CA ARG A 205 -1.13 -0.23 -0.33
C ARG A 205 -1.74 0.06 1.04
N ARG A 206 -1.06 0.84 1.87
CA ARG A 206 -1.55 1.24 3.19
C ARG A 206 -2.78 2.14 3.09
N ALA A 207 -2.77 3.10 2.17
CA ALA A 207 -3.91 3.98 1.92
C ALA A 207 -5.15 3.20 1.47
N GLU A 208 -4.97 2.25 0.55
CA GLU A 208 -6.05 1.35 0.12
C GLU A 208 -6.61 0.52 1.28
N ALA A 209 -5.74 -0.09 2.09
CA ALA A 209 -6.16 -0.88 3.25
C ALA A 209 -6.93 -0.04 4.29
N LEU A 210 -6.47 1.18 4.56
CA LEU A 210 -7.15 2.11 5.46
C LEU A 210 -8.52 2.55 4.90
N THR A 211 -8.60 2.79 3.60
CA THR A 211 -9.86 3.12 2.92
C THR A 211 -10.87 1.98 3.03
N ALA A 212 -10.40 0.74 2.82
CA ALA A 212 -11.22 -0.45 2.98
C ALA A 212 -11.71 -0.63 4.43
N LEU A 213 -10.82 -0.44 5.41
CA LEU A 213 -11.15 -0.49 6.84
C LEU A 213 -12.22 0.55 7.20
N ALA A 214 -12.05 1.80 6.74
CA ALA A 214 -12.98 2.88 6.99
C ALA A 214 -14.38 2.56 6.43
N ARG A 215 -14.46 2.06 5.20
CA ARG A 215 -15.73 1.62 4.58
C ARG A 215 -16.39 0.49 5.38
N ARG A 216 -15.61 -0.49 5.82
CA ARG A 216 -16.11 -1.62 6.63
C ARG A 216 -16.64 -1.13 7.98
N MET A 217 -15.93 -0.24 8.67
CA MET A 217 -16.37 0.30 9.95
C MET A 217 -17.59 1.19 9.82
N ALA A 218 -17.69 2.00 8.77
CA ALA A 218 -18.89 2.78 8.47
C ALA A 218 -20.12 1.88 8.27
N ALA A 219 -19.99 0.79 7.51
CA ALA A 219 -21.07 -0.19 7.34
C ALA A 219 -21.46 -0.86 8.67
N LYS A 220 -20.46 -1.22 9.50
CA LYS A 220 -20.69 -1.81 10.83
C LYS A 220 -21.42 -0.83 11.75
N ALA A 221 -21.02 0.43 11.79
CA ALA A 221 -21.67 1.47 12.59
C ALA A 221 -23.12 1.70 12.14
N ARG A 222 -23.37 1.80 10.82
CA ARG A 222 -24.73 1.93 10.26
C ARG A 222 -25.63 0.75 10.64
N ARG A 223 -25.10 -0.48 10.58
CA ARG A 223 -25.85 -1.70 10.90
C ARG A 223 -26.18 -1.80 12.39
N LEU A 224 -25.20 -1.49 13.26
CA LEU A 224 -25.35 -1.65 14.70
C LEU A 224 -25.97 -0.43 15.39
N ARG A 225 -26.09 0.71 14.69
CA ARG A 225 -26.58 2.00 15.22
C ARG A 225 -25.88 2.42 16.52
N ARG A 226 -24.61 2.08 16.67
CA ARG A 226 -23.78 2.45 17.81
C ARG A 226 -22.38 2.83 17.35
N LYS A 227 -21.66 3.53 18.22
CA LYS A 227 -20.27 3.93 17.99
C LYS A 227 -19.40 2.70 17.73
N VAL A 228 -18.53 2.79 16.72
CA VAL A 228 -17.52 1.78 16.40
C VAL A 228 -16.17 2.49 16.44
N ALA A 229 -15.26 2.04 17.31
CA ALA A 229 -13.90 2.55 17.40
C ALA A 229 -13.00 1.87 16.37
N LEU A 230 -12.02 2.63 15.87
CA LEU A 230 -10.89 2.13 15.07
C LEU A 230 -9.68 1.96 16.01
N GLU A 231 -8.86 0.93 15.79
CA GLU A 231 -7.59 0.69 16.50
C GLU A 231 -6.36 1.22 15.72
#